data_AF-A0A7X7V8H3-F1
#
_entry.id   AF-A0A7X7V8H3-F1
#
_cell.length_a   1.000
_cell.length_b   1.000
_cell.length_c   1.000
_cell.angle_alpha   90.00
_cell.angle_beta   90.00
_cell.angle_gamma   90.00
#
_symmetry.space_group_name_H-M   'P 1'
#
loop_
_entity.id
_entity.type
_entity.pdbx_description
1 polymer ?
#
loop_
_entity_poly.entity_id
_entity_poly.type
_entity_poly.pdbx_seq_one_letter_code
_entity_poly.pdbx_strand_id
1 'polypeptide(L)' 'AGDVAASQALSRLTEREREVAVLMAEGLTNAQIGSRLNLSLASVKAHLSHVFTKLGVDNRVSAAMVVRDAR' A
#
# COMPACT_ATOMS: atom_id res chain seq x y z
N ALA A 1 15.05 -0.27 15.01
CA ALA A 1 14.01 0.72 15.35
C ALA A 1 13.03 0.95 14.19
N GLY A 2 13.47 1.02 12.93
CA GLY A 2 12.61 1.19 11.75
C GLY A 2 11.55 0.09 11.57
N ASP A 3 11.93 -1.17 11.74
CA ASP A 3 11.05 -2.34 11.59
C ASP A 3 9.78 -2.29 12.43
N VAL A 4 9.90 -1.92 13.71
CA VAL A 4 8.76 -1.91 14.65
C VAL A 4 7.76 -0.81 14.28
N ALA A 5 8.25 0.36 13.84
CA ALA A 5 7.39 1.46 13.40
C ALA A 5 6.70 1.13 12.07
N ALA A 6 7.42 0.52 11.14
CA ALA A 6 6.89 0.11 9.84
C ALA A 6 5.83 -1.00 9.97
N SER A 7 6.06 -1.98 10.85
CA SER A 7 5.08 -3.03 11.17
C SER A 7 3.79 -2.47 11.82
N GLN A 8 3.92 -1.50 12.73
CA GLN A 8 2.78 -0.77 13.30
C GLN A 8 2.04 0.10 12.27
N ALA A 9 2.75 0.68 11.30
CA ALA A 9 2.12 1.43 10.23
C ALA A 9 1.29 0.49 9.34
N LEU A 10 1.84 -0.68 8.99
CA LEU A 10 1.12 -1.70 8.25
C LEU A 10 -0.09 -2.23 9.05
N SER A 11 -0.03 -2.40 10.37
CA SER A 11 -1.17 -2.86 11.17
C SER A 11 -2.39 -1.92 11.16
N ARG A 12 -2.22 -0.65 10.74
CA ARG A 12 -3.34 0.30 10.56
C ARG A 12 -4.10 0.11 9.26
N LEU A 13 -3.53 -0.63 8.31
CA LEU A 13 -4.18 -0.95 7.04
C LEU A 13 -5.16 -2.11 7.22
N THR A 14 -6.33 -1.97 6.62
CA THR A 14 -7.24 -3.10 6.39
C THR A 14 -6.56 -4.16 5.54
N GLU A 15 -7.10 -5.38 5.52
CA GLU A 15 -6.57 -6.47 4.71
C GLU A 15 -6.45 -6.08 3.23
N ARG A 16 -7.52 -5.52 2.65
CA ARG A 16 -7.51 -5.10 1.23
C ARG A 16 -6.53 -3.97 0.95
N GLU A 17 -6.39 -3.00 1.85
CA GLU A 17 -5.39 -1.94 1.71
C GLU A 17 -3.97 -2.49 1.78
N ARG A 18 -3.72 -3.49 2.64
CA ARG A 18 -2.43 -4.16 2.76
C ARG A 18 -2.08 -4.92 1.49
N GLU A 19 -3.01 -5.67 0.91
CA GLU A 19 -2.83 -6.35 -0.38
C GLU A 19 -2.43 -5.36 -1.48
N VAL A 20 -3.18 -4.26 -1.60
CA VAL A 20 -2.90 -3.20 -2.57
C VAL A 20 -1.52 -2.57 -2.32
N ALA A 21 -1.18 -2.30 -1.06
CA ALA A 21 0.10 -1.70 -0.67
C ALA A 21 1.30 -2.61 -0.99
N VAL A 22 1.16 -3.93 -0.73
CA VAL A 22 2.20 -4.92 -1.04
C VAL A 22 2.45 -5.01 -2.55
N LEU A 23 1.40 -5.18 -3.35
CA LEU A 23 1.54 -5.26 -4.81
C LEU A 23 2.11 -3.96 -5.40
N MET A 24 1.73 -2.82 -4.82
CA MET A 24 2.29 -1.52 -5.19
C MET A 24 3.78 -1.42 -4.87
N ALA A 25 4.21 -1.89 -3.70
CA ALA A 25 5.61 -1.94 -3.30
C ALA A 25 6.44 -2.91 -4.17
N GLU A 26 5.82 -3.97 -4.69
CA GLU A 26 6.39 -4.89 -5.69
C GLU A 26 6.52 -4.28 -7.09
N GLY A 27 6.02 -3.06 -7.31
CA GLY A 27 6.18 -2.32 -8.56
C GLY A 27 5.00 -2.42 -9.52
N LEU A 28 3.91 -3.08 -9.14
CA LEU A 28 2.75 -3.23 -10.03
C LEU A 28 2.02 -1.90 -10.24
N THR A 29 1.68 -1.59 -11.49
CA THR A 29 0.82 -0.46 -11.84
C THR A 29 -0.59 -0.64 -11.30
N ASN A 30 -1.36 0.45 -11.17
CA ASN A 30 -2.73 0.37 -10.66
C ASN A 30 -3.62 -0.55 -11.52
N ALA A 31 -3.37 -0.63 -12.84
CA ALA A 31 -4.07 -1.53 -13.73
C ALA A 31 -3.73 -3.00 -13.41
N GLN A 32 -2.46 -3.34 -13.22
CA GLN A 32 -2.03 -4.69 -12.84
C GLN A 32 -2.57 -5.10 -11.47
N ILE A 33 -2.57 -4.18 -10.50
CA ILE A 33 -3.19 -4.41 -9.17
C ILE A 33 -4.69 -4.68 -9.33
N GLY A 34 -5.38 -3.87 -10.15
CA GLY A 34 -6.80 -4.03 -10.43
C GLY A 34 -7.12 -5.40 -11.02
N SER A 35 -6.38 -5.82 -12.04
CA SER A 35 -6.52 -7.15 -12.65
C SER A 35 -6.26 -8.28 -11.65
N ARG A 36 -5.25 -8.14 -10.77
CA ARG A 36 -4.88 -9.20 -9.81
C ARG A 36 -5.87 -9.35 -8.66
N LEU A 37 -6.47 -8.24 -8.22
CA LEU A 37 -7.39 -8.21 -7.07
C LEU A 37 -8.87 -8.17 -7.47
N ASN A 38 -9.18 -8.27 -8.77
CA ASN A 38 -10.52 -8.09 -9.35
C ASN A 38 -11.16 -6.74 -8.94
N LEU A 39 -10.39 -5.66 -9.06
CA LEU A 39 -10.80 -4.30 -8.72
C LEU A 39 -10.78 -3.39 -9.95
N SER A 40 -11.68 -2.40 -9.96
CA SER A 40 -11.62 -1.31 -10.93
C SER A 40 -10.40 -0.41 -10.68
N LEU A 41 -9.93 0.30 -11.72
CA LEU A 41 -8.86 1.29 -11.58
C LEU A 41 -9.20 2.38 -10.55
N ALA A 42 -10.48 2.78 -10.48
CA ALA A 42 -10.97 3.76 -9.51
C ALA A 42 -10.89 3.22 -8.08
N SER A 43 -11.27 1.96 -7.87
CA SER A 43 -11.16 1.29 -6.57
C SER A 43 -9.71 1.18 -6.10
N VAL A 44 -8.78 0.82 -7.00
CA VAL A 44 -7.35 0.78 -6.67
C VAL A 44 -6.84 2.16 -6.27
N LYS A 45 -7.20 3.22 -7.00
CA LYS A 45 -6.83 4.60 -6.65
C LYS A 45 -7.39 5.00 -5.27
N ALA A 46 -8.63 4.64 -4.96
CA ALA A 46 -9.24 4.92 -3.66
C ALA A 46 -8.50 4.19 -2.52
N HIS A 47 -8.20 2.90 -2.69
CA HIS A 47 -7.40 2.16 -1.71
C HIS A 47 -6.01 2.77 -1.52
N LEU A 48 -5.31 3.15 -2.59
CA LEU A 48 -4.00 3.80 -2.48
C LEU A 48 -4.07 5.15 -1.76
N SER A 49 -5.11 5.95 -2.00
CA SER A 49 -5.34 7.20 -1.28
C SER A 49 -5.50 6.98 0.23
N HIS A 50 -6.28 5.96 0.62
CA HIS A 50 -6.44 5.60 2.03
C HIS A 50 -5.15 5.04 2.64
N VAL A 51 -4.40 4.23 1.89
CA VAL A 51 -3.08 3.72 2.30
C VAL A 51 -2.13 4.88 2.58
N PHE A 52 -2.01 5.83 1.66
CA PHE A 52 -1.13 6.98 1.81
C PHE A 52 -1.49 7.81 3.06
N THR A 53 -2.79 8.10 3.23
CA THR A 53 -3.30 8.77 4.42
C THR A 53 -2.97 8.01 5.71
N LYS A 54 -3.18 6.69 5.74
CA LYS A 54 -2.96 5.86 6.94
C LYS A 54 -1.49 5.65 7.28
N LEU A 55 -0.62 5.63 6.26
CA LEU A 55 0.82 5.53 6.42
C LEU A 55 1.49 6.90 6.67
N GLY A 56 0.76 8.00 6.48
CA GLY A 56 1.29 9.36 6.67
C GLY A 56 2.31 9.75 5.61
N VAL A 57 2.11 9.31 4.37
CA VAL A 57 3.02 9.55 3.23
C VAL A 57 2.26 10.13 2.06
N ASP A 58 2.93 10.94 1.24
CA ASP A 58 2.26 11.69 0.17
C ASP A 58 2.43 11.07 -1.22
N ASN A 59 3.29 10.05 -1.34
CA ASN A 59 3.60 9.47 -2.63
C ASN A 59 3.86 7.97 -2.57
N ARG A 60 3.77 7.36 -3.76
CA ARG A 60 3.95 5.93 -3.99
C ARG A 60 5.32 5.41 -3.56
N VAL A 61 6.38 6.20 -3.77
CA VAL A 61 7.75 5.77 -3.47
C VAL A 61 7.94 5.67 -1.96
N SER A 62 7.55 6.70 -1.22
CA SER A 62 7.56 6.72 0.25
C SER A 62 6.70 5.59 0.83
N ALA A 63 5.51 5.36 0.29
CA ALA A 63 4.67 4.23 0.72
C ALA A 63 5.33 2.87 0.46
N ALA A 64 5.97 2.69 -0.70
CA ALA A 64 6.68 1.46 -1.03
C ALA A 64 7.88 1.20 -0.10
N MET A 65 8.59 2.25 0.34
CA MET A 65 9.66 2.12 1.33
C MET A 65 9.11 1.64 2.68
N VAL A 66 8.06 2.27 3.19
CA VAL A 66 7.41 1.85 4.46
C VAL A 66 6.97 0.38 4.42
N VAL A 67 6.40 -0.06 3.29
CA VAL A 67 5.96 -1.46 3.13
C VAL A 67 7.15 -2.43 3.08
N ARG A 68 8.28 -2.04 2.47
CA ARG A 68 9.49 -2.85 2.37
C ARG A 68 10.23 -2.94 3.70
N ASP A 69 10.27 -1.84 4.46
CA ASP A 69 10.94 -1.75 5.76
C ASP A 69 10.19 -2.49 6.88
N ALA A 70 8.97 -2.97 6.62
CA ALA A 70 8.16 -3.75 7.55
C ALA A 70 8.21 -5.27 7.30
N ARG A 71 9.01 -5.72 6.33
CA ARG A 71 9.24 -7.13 5.99
C ARG A 71 10.55 -7.60 6.58
#